data_AF-A0A8H8SAG2-F1
#
_entry.id   AF-A0A8H8SAG2-F1
#
_cell.length_a   1.000
_cell.length_b   1.000
_cell.length_c   1.000
_cell.angle_alpha   90.00
_cell.angle_beta   90.00
_cell.angle_gamma   90.00
#
_symmetry.space_group_name_H-M   'P 1'
#
loop_
_entity.id
_entity.type
_entity.pdbx_description
1 polymer ?
#
loop_
_entity_poly.entity_id
_entity_poly.type
_entity_poly.pdbx_seq_one_letter_code
_entity_poly.pdbx_strand_id
1 'polypeptide(L)'
;MLFPSLDELIAQRIAVIEAEAQASLTERTASEAPEPDSSELEAERRVQRSDDYSRSSNEDRVRRHGRMVTDSGGSSIPAFSDLRLKPPRKRKRARGPEPIHKDLAIDTDTGFARSVKKSRDSSHSSTSTSHRHFSATSNDFSQQILHEKAQTASPPTYDELKKLPRTASNAARRIYAMKEVRKLELRDGKTLNNLGRFNLEPALGYTRGEEAEEPCAGCAKAKRPNGPFTRCIVVAGEFHRACCNCRYNNEASGCTLYRQTAAPTDPRKLKSFSAKEVPLPPHPINSRTESADC
;
A
#
# COMPACT_ATOMS: atom_id res chain seq x y z
N MET A 1 14.24 76.15 -30.99
CA MET A 1 14.08 74.98 -30.10
C MET A 1 14.47 73.77 -30.93
N LEU A 2 15.59 73.13 -30.60
CA LEU A 2 16.03 71.93 -31.33
C LEU A 2 15.31 70.73 -30.73
N PHE A 3 14.54 70.02 -31.55
CA PHE A 3 13.92 68.76 -31.15
C PHE A 3 14.98 67.65 -31.22
N PRO A 4 15.02 66.73 -30.23
CA PRO A 4 15.92 65.59 -30.30
C PRO A 4 15.62 64.74 -31.52
N SER A 5 16.65 64.14 -32.10
CA SER A 5 16.47 63.22 -33.22
C SER A 5 15.75 61.95 -32.76
N LEU A 6 15.13 61.23 -33.71
CA LEU A 6 14.47 59.96 -33.41
C LEU A 6 15.45 58.95 -32.78
N ASP A 7 16.71 58.95 -33.23
CA ASP A 7 17.76 58.08 -32.70
C ASP A 7 18.09 58.43 -31.24
N GLU A 8 18.06 59.71 -30.88
CA GLU A 8 18.29 60.19 -29.52
C GLU A 8 17.14 59.79 -28.58
N LEU A 9 15.89 59.85 -29.07
CA LEU A 9 14.72 59.36 -28.36
C LEU A 9 14.75 57.84 -28.14
N ILE A 10 15.20 57.07 -29.15
CA ILE A 10 15.34 55.61 -29.05
C ILE A 10 16.43 55.26 -28.04
N ALA A 11 17.59 55.93 -28.09
CA ALA A 11 18.68 55.72 -27.14
C ALA A 11 18.25 56.03 -25.69
N GLN A 12 17.51 57.13 -25.48
CA GLN A 12 16.94 57.45 -24.17
C GLN A 12 15.98 56.38 -23.67
N ARG A 13 15.16 55.78 -24.54
CA ARG A 13 14.20 54.74 -24.14
C ARG A 13 14.89 53.43 -23.77
N ILE A 14 15.94 53.05 -24.50
CA ILE A 14 16.73 51.85 -24.20
C ILE A 14 17.40 51.99 -22.83
N ALA A 15 18.01 53.14 -22.55
CA ALA A 15 18.67 53.41 -21.26
C ALA A 15 17.71 53.29 -20.06
N VAL A 16 16.46 53.74 -20.23
CA VAL A 16 15.42 53.59 -19.17
C VAL A 16 15.07 52.12 -18.95
N ILE A 17 14.90 51.34 -20.02
CA ILE A 17 14.58 49.91 -19.92
C ILE A 17 15.71 49.13 -19.24
N GLU A 18 16.97 49.44 -19.57
CA GLU A 18 18.13 48.81 -18.94
C GLU A 18 18.23 49.15 -17.45
N ALA A 19 17.97 50.41 -17.08
CA ALA A 19 17.95 50.82 -15.67
C ALA A 19 16.82 50.13 -14.88
N GLU A 20 15.63 49.99 -15.46
CA GLU A 20 14.52 49.24 -14.85
C GLU A 20 14.85 47.75 -14.69
N ALA A 21 15.51 47.15 -15.68
CA ALA A 21 15.94 45.76 -15.61
C ALA A 21 16.98 45.52 -14.50
N GLN A 22 17.94 46.42 -14.34
CA GLN A 22 18.96 46.35 -13.29
C GLN A 22 18.36 46.52 -11.88
N ALA A 23 17.41 47.44 -11.70
CA ALA A 23 16.70 47.61 -10.44
C ALA A 23 15.97 46.31 -10.03
N SER A 24 15.31 45.64 -10.99
CA SER A 24 14.58 44.38 -10.75
C SER A 24 15.48 43.21 -10.31
N LEU A 25 16.74 43.20 -10.75
CA LEU A 25 17.75 42.21 -10.37
C LEU A 25 18.27 42.44 -8.95
N THR A 26 18.46 43.71 -8.55
CA THR A 26 18.93 44.05 -7.21
C THR A 26 17.91 43.78 -6.10
N GLU A 27 16.61 43.90 -6.39
CA GLU A 27 15.56 43.54 -5.42
C GLU A 27 15.49 42.03 -5.17
N ARG A 28 15.87 41.20 -6.16
CA ARG A 28 15.86 39.73 -6.01
C ARG A 28 17.02 39.20 -5.18
N THR A 29 18.15 39.89 -5.13
CA THR A 29 19.32 39.45 -4.35
C THR A 29 19.29 39.91 -2.89
N ALA A 30 18.50 40.93 -2.56
CA ALA A 30 18.39 41.45 -1.19
C ALA A 30 17.48 40.61 -0.27
N SER A 31 16.70 39.65 -0.79
CA SER A 31 15.84 38.76 0.01
C SER A 31 16.47 37.41 0.36
N GLU A 32 17.70 37.14 -0.09
CA GLU A 32 18.43 35.91 0.23
C GLU A 32 19.37 36.16 1.42
N ALA A 33 18.79 36.53 2.57
CA ALA A 33 19.49 36.31 3.83
C ALA A 33 19.69 34.78 3.95
N PRO A 34 20.89 34.29 4.30
CA PRO A 34 21.11 32.88 4.52
C PRO A 34 20.20 32.42 5.66
N GLU A 35 19.11 31.75 5.29
CA GLU A 35 18.24 31.05 6.23
C GLU A 35 19.16 30.14 7.07
N PRO A 36 19.10 30.23 8.41
CA PRO A 36 19.86 29.31 9.25
C PRO A 36 19.51 27.88 8.82
N ASP A 37 20.54 27.11 8.51
CA ASP A 37 20.41 25.78 7.92
C ASP A 37 19.35 24.99 8.68
N SER A 38 18.23 24.72 8.00
CA SER A 38 17.04 24.08 8.57
C SER A 38 17.36 22.77 9.30
N SER A 39 18.49 22.14 8.97
CA SER A 39 18.99 20.94 9.63
C SER A 39 19.43 21.18 11.08
N GLU A 40 19.97 22.35 11.41
CA GLU A 40 20.43 22.70 12.76
C GLU A 40 19.23 22.97 13.68
N LEU A 41 18.24 23.74 13.20
CA LEU A 41 16.99 23.96 13.93
C LEU A 41 16.18 22.67 14.14
N GLU A 42 16.23 21.72 13.21
CA GLU A 42 15.57 20.43 13.37
C GLU A 42 16.32 19.49 14.34
N ALA A 43 17.65 19.59 14.40
CA ALA A 43 18.46 18.89 15.39
C ALA A 43 18.18 19.39 16.82
N GLU A 44 18.12 20.71 17.03
CA GLU A 44 17.76 21.29 18.33
C GLU A 44 16.35 20.87 18.77
N ARG A 45 15.37 20.89 17.87
CA ARG A 45 14.00 20.41 18.17
C ARG A 45 13.95 18.92 18.52
N ARG A 46 14.85 18.09 17.99
CA ARG A 46 14.94 16.66 18.36
C ARG A 46 15.44 16.47 19.77
N VAL A 47 16.47 17.21 20.19
CA VAL A 47 17.02 17.16 21.55
C VAL A 47 15.96 17.58 22.57
N GLN A 48 15.22 18.64 22.28
CA GLN A 48 14.19 19.13 23.20
C GLN A 48 13.03 18.14 23.39
N ARG A 49 12.63 17.42 22.33
CA ARG A 49 11.60 16.36 22.44
C ARG A 49 12.06 15.15 23.25
N SER A 50 13.34 14.78 23.21
CA SER A 50 13.84 13.65 24.01
C SER A 50 13.85 13.95 25.50
N ASP A 51 14.13 15.20 25.87
CA ASP A 51 14.16 15.62 27.27
C ASP A 51 12.74 15.68 27.88
N ASP A 52 11.79 16.22 27.13
CA ASP A 52 10.37 16.26 27.55
C ASP A 52 9.77 14.86 27.72
N TYR A 53 10.11 13.93 26.82
CA TYR A 53 9.65 12.54 26.93
C TYR A 53 10.25 11.83 28.16
N SER A 54 11.53 12.07 28.44
CA SER A 54 12.22 11.50 29.60
C SER A 54 11.65 12.02 30.92
N ARG A 55 11.30 13.32 30.97
CA ARG A 55 10.67 13.95 32.13
C ARG A 55 9.26 13.40 32.39
N SER A 56 8.43 13.32 31.34
CA SER A 56 7.07 12.77 31.45
C SER A 56 7.07 11.30 31.88
N SER A 57 8.00 10.49 31.37
CA SER A 57 8.10 9.07 31.75
C SER A 57 8.49 8.88 33.22
N ASN A 58 9.38 9.72 33.74
CA ASN A 58 9.77 9.70 35.16
C ASN A 58 8.61 10.12 36.08
N GLU A 59 7.84 11.15 35.72
CA GLU A 59 6.68 11.57 36.50
C GLU A 59 5.61 10.48 36.61
N ASP A 60 5.33 9.77 35.52
CA ASP A 60 4.39 8.63 35.52
C ASP A 60 4.89 7.44 36.35
N ARG A 61 6.21 7.22 36.39
CA ARG A 61 6.83 6.18 37.24
C ARG A 61 6.71 6.52 38.72
N VAL A 62 6.95 7.79 39.09
CA VAL A 62 6.82 8.27 40.47
C VAL A 62 5.36 8.20 40.93
N ARG A 63 4.40 8.60 40.09
CA ARG A 63 2.96 8.48 40.42
C ARG A 63 2.53 7.03 40.65
N ARG A 64 2.99 6.09 39.83
CA ARG A 64 2.66 4.66 40.01
C ARG A 64 3.25 4.09 41.29
N HIS A 65 4.48 4.45 41.65
CA HIS A 65 5.09 3.98 42.89
C HIS A 65 4.48 4.64 44.14
N GLY A 66 4.13 5.93 44.10
CA GLY A 66 3.50 6.60 45.24
C GLY A 66 2.12 6.03 45.61
N ARG A 67 1.36 5.55 44.63
CA ARG A 67 0.02 5.00 44.84
C ARG A 67 0.00 3.59 45.45
N MET A 68 1.13 2.89 45.47
CA MET A 68 1.22 1.54 46.05
C MET A 68 1.55 1.52 47.55
N VAL A 69 1.91 2.65 48.16
CA VAL A 69 2.43 2.67 49.55
C VAL A 69 1.38 3.13 50.58
N THR A 70 0.23 3.67 50.15
CA THR A 70 -0.76 4.27 51.08
C THR A 70 -2.00 3.41 51.40
N ASP A 71 -2.14 2.20 50.85
CA ASP A 71 -3.31 1.33 51.09
C ASP A 71 -3.03 0.18 52.08
N SER A 72 -2.24 0.46 53.13
CA SER A 72 -2.06 -0.43 54.30
C SER A 72 -3.09 -0.13 55.40
N GLY A 73 -4.36 0.08 55.02
CA GLY A 73 -5.48 0.22 55.94
C GLY A 73 -6.10 -1.14 56.23
N GLY A 74 -5.95 -1.62 57.47
CA GLY A 74 -6.34 -2.95 57.91
C GLY A 74 -7.74 -3.39 57.48
N SER A 75 -7.81 -4.53 56.81
CA SER A 75 -9.04 -5.31 56.66
C SER A 75 -8.75 -6.73 57.12
N SER A 76 -9.47 -7.10 58.18
CA SER A 76 -9.55 -8.43 58.76
C SER A 76 -9.85 -9.48 57.70
N ILE A 77 -8.99 -10.49 57.61
CA ILE A 77 -9.16 -11.66 56.75
C ILE A 77 -10.26 -12.55 57.37
N PRO A 78 -11.40 -12.79 56.70
CA PRO A 78 -12.31 -13.85 57.12
C PRO A 78 -11.70 -15.22 56.76
N ALA A 79 -11.80 -16.15 57.71
CA ALA A 79 -11.32 -17.52 57.58
C ALA A 79 -11.92 -18.23 56.35
N PHE A 80 -11.05 -18.64 55.41
CA PHE A 80 -11.41 -19.47 54.26
C PHE A 80 -11.49 -20.93 54.68
N SER A 81 -12.64 -21.32 55.24
CA SER A 81 -13.05 -22.71 55.40
C SER A 81 -14.33 -22.89 54.58
N ASP A 82 -14.22 -23.48 53.38
CA ASP A 82 -15.31 -24.07 52.55
C ASP A 82 -15.31 -23.71 51.06
N LEU A 83 -14.14 -23.73 50.40
CA LEU A 83 -14.09 -23.92 48.95
C LEU A 83 -13.79 -25.38 48.61
N ARG A 84 -14.86 -26.19 48.57
CA ARG A 84 -14.84 -27.51 47.93
C ARG A 84 -14.53 -27.32 46.43
N LEU A 85 -13.26 -27.52 46.08
CA LEU A 85 -12.78 -27.58 44.71
C LEU A 85 -13.52 -28.69 43.94
N LYS A 86 -14.35 -28.30 42.97
CA LYS A 86 -14.91 -29.24 42.00
C LYS A 86 -13.78 -29.81 41.14
N PRO A 87 -13.72 -31.13 40.92
CA PRO A 87 -12.68 -31.73 40.10
C PRO A 87 -12.76 -31.25 38.65
N PRO A 88 -11.62 -31.05 37.97
CA PRO A 88 -11.58 -30.54 36.61
C PRO A 88 -12.25 -31.52 35.65
N ARG A 89 -13.25 -31.03 34.90
CA ARG A 89 -13.87 -31.77 33.80
C ARG A 89 -12.80 -32.06 32.74
N LYS A 90 -12.50 -33.35 32.53
CA LYS A 90 -11.64 -33.85 31.46
C LYS A 90 -12.11 -33.31 30.11
N ARG A 91 -11.40 -32.31 29.57
CA ARG A 91 -11.64 -31.81 28.20
C ARG A 91 -11.28 -32.93 27.23
N LYS A 92 -12.25 -33.39 26.46
CA LYS A 92 -12.05 -34.34 25.35
C LYS A 92 -11.01 -33.74 24.41
N ARG A 93 -9.91 -34.47 24.17
CA ARG A 93 -8.89 -34.14 23.17
C ARG A 93 -9.58 -33.92 21.83
N ALA A 94 -9.31 -32.79 21.21
CA ALA A 94 -9.72 -32.52 19.84
C ALA A 94 -9.08 -33.57 18.91
N ARG A 95 -9.90 -34.15 18.02
CA ARG A 95 -9.51 -35.04 16.93
C ARG A 95 -8.42 -34.33 16.10
N GLY A 96 -7.35 -35.06 15.80
CA GLY A 96 -6.29 -34.58 14.90
C GLY A 96 -6.80 -34.37 13.47
N PRO A 97 -6.10 -33.55 12.67
CA PRO A 97 -6.46 -33.31 11.28
C PRO A 97 -6.30 -34.60 10.45
N GLU A 98 -7.30 -34.88 9.60
CA GLU A 98 -7.29 -36.03 8.70
C GLU A 98 -6.21 -35.91 7.62
N PRO A 99 -5.61 -37.03 7.18
CA PRO A 99 -4.62 -37.06 6.12
C PRO A 99 -5.28 -36.75 4.77
N ILE A 100 -4.79 -35.69 4.12
CA ILE A 100 -5.16 -35.31 2.76
C ILE A 100 -4.60 -36.37 1.81
N HIS A 101 -5.49 -37.07 1.12
CA HIS A 101 -5.19 -37.98 0.01
C HIS A 101 -4.38 -37.25 -1.08
N LYS A 102 -3.24 -37.84 -1.45
CA LYS A 102 -2.44 -37.47 -2.62
C LYS A 102 -2.79 -38.42 -3.74
N ASP A 103 -3.69 -38.02 -4.61
CA ASP A 103 -3.85 -38.60 -5.94
C ASP A 103 -4.19 -37.45 -6.88
N LEU A 104 -3.22 -37.04 -7.69
CA LEU A 104 -3.38 -36.39 -9.00
C LEU A 104 -1.95 -36.12 -9.51
N ALA A 105 -1.34 -37.16 -10.07
CA ALA A 105 -0.26 -37.02 -11.03
C ALA A 105 -0.87 -36.44 -12.31
N ILE A 106 -0.43 -35.23 -12.68
CA ILE A 106 -0.65 -34.68 -14.02
C ILE A 106 0.73 -34.59 -14.65
N ASP A 107 1.03 -35.60 -15.46
CA ASP A 107 2.13 -35.60 -16.40
C ASP A 107 1.84 -34.55 -17.49
N THR A 108 2.73 -33.57 -17.65
CA THR A 108 2.76 -32.72 -18.84
C THR A 108 4.20 -32.55 -19.31
N ASP A 109 4.72 -33.61 -19.93
CA ASP A 109 5.83 -33.50 -20.87
C ASP A 109 5.27 -33.04 -22.23
N THR A 110 5.72 -31.88 -22.70
CA THR A 110 5.57 -31.45 -24.10
C THR A 110 6.94 -31.26 -24.72
N GLY A 111 7.53 -32.38 -25.15
CA GLY A 111 8.63 -32.44 -26.11
C GLY A 111 8.09 -32.76 -27.50
N PHE A 112 7.98 -31.76 -28.37
CA PHE A 112 7.61 -31.92 -29.78
C PHE A 112 8.84 -32.32 -30.60
N ALA A 113 8.96 -33.59 -31.01
CA ALA A 113 9.76 -33.97 -32.16
C ALA A 113 9.30 -35.28 -32.81
N ARG A 114 8.80 -35.13 -34.03
CA ARG A 114 8.89 -36.04 -35.20
C ARG A 114 8.49 -37.51 -35.04
N SER A 115 7.55 -37.92 -35.91
CA SER A 115 7.82 -38.85 -37.03
C SER A 115 6.73 -39.93 -37.20
N VAL A 116 5.94 -39.74 -38.27
CA VAL A 116 5.60 -40.72 -39.32
C VAL A 116 5.05 -42.12 -38.95
N LYS A 117 3.92 -42.41 -39.61
CA LYS A 117 3.39 -43.72 -40.08
C LYS A 117 2.47 -44.54 -39.16
N LYS A 118 1.21 -44.62 -39.63
CA LYS A 118 0.60 -45.82 -40.28
C LYS A 118 -0.61 -46.41 -39.55
N SER A 119 -1.75 -46.28 -40.23
CA SER A 119 -2.93 -47.17 -40.34
C SER A 119 -3.45 -47.86 -39.07
N ARG A 120 -4.77 -47.80 -38.85
CA ARG A 120 -5.70 -48.88 -39.27
C ARG A 120 -7.14 -48.48 -38.94
N ASP A 121 -8.03 -48.92 -39.82
CA ASP A 121 -9.47 -48.74 -39.83
C ASP A 121 -10.15 -49.29 -38.57
N SER A 122 -11.26 -48.65 -38.15
CA SER A 122 -12.49 -49.33 -37.73
C SER A 122 -13.63 -48.33 -37.55
N SER A 123 -14.54 -48.40 -38.50
CA SER A 123 -15.92 -47.87 -38.53
C SER A 123 -16.80 -48.44 -37.44
N HIS A 124 -17.64 -47.63 -36.76
CA HIS A 124 -19.02 -48.00 -36.36
C HIS A 124 -19.91 -46.75 -36.10
N SER A 125 -20.96 -46.66 -36.90
CA SER A 125 -22.34 -46.19 -36.65
C SER A 125 -22.65 -44.91 -35.86
N SER A 126 -23.05 -43.91 -36.64
CA SER A 126 -24.28 -43.08 -36.54
C SER A 126 -25.26 -43.33 -35.39
N THR A 127 -25.56 -42.26 -34.64
CA THR A 127 -26.94 -41.87 -34.30
C THR A 127 -27.18 -40.41 -34.67
N SER A 128 -28.15 -40.26 -35.56
CA SER A 128 -28.79 -39.03 -35.98
C SER A 128 -29.60 -38.43 -34.82
N THR A 129 -29.52 -37.12 -34.61
CA THR A 129 -30.59 -36.39 -33.94
C THR A 129 -30.77 -35.06 -34.67
N SER A 130 -31.98 -34.92 -35.23
CA SER A 130 -32.42 -33.86 -36.12
C SER A 130 -32.30 -32.46 -35.55
N HIS A 131 -31.76 -31.59 -36.39
CA HIS A 131 -32.22 -30.24 -36.70
C HIS A 131 -33.54 -29.80 -36.03
N ARG A 132 -33.46 -28.77 -35.18
CA ARG A 132 -34.45 -27.68 -35.20
C ARG A 132 -33.77 -26.43 -35.70
N HIS A 133 -34.07 -26.10 -36.96
CA HIS A 133 -33.92 -24.77 -37.50
C HIS A 133 -34.93 -23.87 -36.78
N PHE A 134 -34.45 -22.89 -36.02
CA PHE A 134 -35.23 -21.72 -35.66
C PHE A 134 -34.52 -20.50 -36.25
N SER A 135 -34.86 -20.21 -37.50
CA SER A 135 -34.41 -19.02 -38.19
C SER A 135 -35.09 -17.80 -37.60
N ALA A 136 -34.26 -16.84 -37.22
CA ALA A 136 -34.45 -15.39 -37.23
C ALA A 136 -35.87 -14.85 -37.41
N THR A 137 -36.31 -14.02 -36.45
CA THR A 137 -36.81 -12.67 -36.75
C THR A 137 -36.82 -11.83 -35.46
N SER A 138 -36.44 -10.56 -35.62
CA SER A 138 -36.70 -9.43 -34.72
C SER A 138 -36.17 -9.50 -33.28
N ASN A 139 -34.93 -9.06 -33.06
CA ASN A 139 -34.60 -8.36 -31.82
C ASN A 139 -33.39 -7.43 -31.95
N ASP A 140 -33.37 -6.60 -33.01
CA ASP A 140 -32.34 -5.56 -33.20
C ASP A 140 -32.71 -4.22 -32.50
N PHE A 141 -33.83 -4.17 -31.79
CA PHE A 141 -34.31 -2.95 -31.12
C PHE A 141 -34.05 -2.93 -29.61
N SER A 142 -33.53 -4.03 -29.03
CA SER A 142 -33.33 -4.15 -27.57
C SER A 142 -31.90 -3.87 -27.11
N GLN A 143 -30.93 -3.67 -28.02
CA GLN A 143 -29.54 -3.34 -27.64
C GLN A 143 -29.26 -1.82 -27.58
N GLN A 144 -30.19 -0.97 -28.03
CA GLN A 144 -30.03 0.48 -27.92
C GLN A 144 -30.41 1.03 -26.53
N ILE A 145 -31.30 0.37 -25.78
CA ILE A 145 -31.77 0.86 -24.47
C ILE A 145 -30.78 0.57 -23.31
N LEU A 146 -29.80 -0.32 -23.49
CA LEU A 146 -28.80 -0.63 -22.44
C LEU A 146 -27.52 0.23 -22.52
N HIS A 147 -27.31 1.00 -23.58
CA HIS A 147 -26.19 1.95 -23.67
C HIS A 147 -26.56 3.40 -23.33
N GLU A 148 -27.85 3.73 -23.27
CA GLU A 148 -28.34 5.09 -23.01
C GLU A 148 -28.53 5.43 -21.52
N LYS A 149 -28.04 4.55 -20.62
CA LYS A 149 -27.93 4.81 -19.17
C LYS A 149 -26.50 5.00 -18.68
N ALA A 150 -25.54 5.23 -19.59
CA ALA A 150 -24.31 5.93 -19.25
C ALA A 150 -24.64 7.43 -19.07
N GLN A 151 -25.52 7.71 -18.11
CA GLN A 151 -25.85 9.06 -17.71
C GLN A 151 -24.57 9.73 -17.26
N THR A 152 -24.34 10.86 -17.90
CA THR A 152 -23.45 11.96 -17.60
C THR A 152 -23.66 12.48 -16.17
N ALA A 153 -23.47 11.62 -15.17
CA ALA A 153 -23.33 12.05 -13.79
C ALA A 153 -22.00 12.80 -13.71
N SER A 154 -22.06 14.10 -13.44
CA SER A 154 -20.88 14.89 -13.10
C SER A 154 -20.04 14.11 -12.08
N PRO A 155 -18.71 14.02 -12.28
CA PRO A 155 -17.85 13.27 -11.36
C PRO A 155 -18.11 13.74 -9.93
N PRO A 156 -18.34 12.83 -8.98
CA PRO A 156 -18.66 13.20 -7.61
C PRO A 156 -17.55 14.08 -7.03
N THR A 157 -17.89 15.33 -6.73
CA THR A 157 -16.97 16.29 -6.11
C THR A 157 -16.93 16.04 -4.61
N TYR A 158 -15.74 15.73 -4.08
CA TYR A 158 -15.53 15.49 -2.65
C TYR A 158 -15.03 16.76 -1.96
N ASP A 159 -15.93 17.70 -1.67
CA ASP A 159 -15.59 18.97 -1.00
C ASP A 159 -15.03 18.78 0.42
N GLU A 160 -15.31 17.63 1.05
CA GLU A 160 -14.72 17.22 2.34
C GLU A 160 -13.19 17.09 2.27
N LEU A 161 -12.61 16.85 1.10
CA LEU A 161 -11.15 16.79 0.94
C LEU A 161 -10.50 18.18 0.87
N LYS A 162 -11.29 19.25 0.64
CA LYS A 162 -10.82 20.64 0.61
C LYS A 162 -10.81 21.30 1.99
N LYS A 163 -11.44 20.69 2.99
CA LYS A 163 -11.56 21.25 4.34
C LYS A 163 -11.28 20.17 5.37
N LEU A 164 -10.21 20.34 6.13
CA LEU A 164 -9.86 19.39 7.16
C LEU A 164 -10.77 19.57 8.40
N PRO A 165 -11.48 18.53 8.88
CA PRO A 165 -12.30 18.64 10.08
C PRO A 165 -11.42 18.84 11.32
N ARG A 166 -11.91 19.55 12.33
CA ARG A 166 -11.17 19.80 13.58
C ARG A 166 -10.78 18.51 14.31
N THR A 167 -11.60 17.48 14.19
CA THR A 167 -11.42 16.13 14.75
C THR A 167 -10.48 15.24 13.93
N ALA A 168 -9.88 15.76 12.84
CA ALA A 168 -8.95 15.00 12.02
C ALA A 168 -7.74 14.53 12.83
N SER A 169 -7.29 13.31 12.53
CA SER A 169 -6.10 12.72 13.11
C SER A 169 -4.84 13.53 12.77
N ASN A 170 -3.77 13.33 13.55
CA ASN A 170 -2.48 13.96 13.27
C ASN A 170 -1.91 13.54 11.92
N ALA A 171 -2.13 12.27 11.50
CA ALA A 171 -1.75 11.81 10.17
C ALA A 171 -2.51 12.58 9.08
N ALA A 172 -3.83 12.69 9.18
CA ALA A 172 -4.63 13.46 8.23
C ALA A 172 -4.15 14.93 8.14
N ARG A 173 -3.79 15.56 9.27
CA ARG A 173 -3.24 16.93 9.29
C ARG A 173 -1.91 17.04 8.55
N ARG A 174 -0.96 16.12 8.81
CA ARG A 174 0.34 16.10 8.13
C ARG A 174 0.20 15.86 6.65
N ILE A 175 -0.66 14.92 6.26
CA ILE A 175 -0.97 14.64 4.85
C ILE A 175 -1.60 15.86 4.21
N TYR A 176 -2.59 16.49 4.85
CA TYR A 176 -3.28 17.65 4.29
C TYR A 176 -2.35 18.84 4.00
N ALA A 177 -1.30 19.02 4.81
CA ALA A 177 -0.27 20.04 4.63
C ALA A 177 0.65 19.79 3.42
N MET A 178 0.69 18.55 2.90
CA MET A 178 1.43 18.24 1.67
C MET A 178 0.74 18.87 0.45
N LYS A 179 1.53 19.22 -0.57
CA LYS A 179 1.01 19.73 -1.84
C LYS A 179 0.15 18.68 -2.53
N GLU A 180 -1.01 19.08 -3.04
CA GLU A 180 -1.83 18.22 -3.90
C GLU A 180 -1.13 18.03 -5.25
N VAL A 181 -0.85 16.76 -5.59
CA VAL A 181 -0.10 16.39 -6.80
C VAL A 181 -1.02 15.79 -7.86
N ARG A 182 -2.15 15.20 -7.45
CA ARG A 182 -3.06 14.49 -8.35
C ARG A 182 -4.53 14.64 -7.97
N LYS A 183 -5.37 14.63 -9.00
CA LYS A 183 -6.83 14.55 -8.85
C LYS A 183 -7.23 13.16 -8.36
N LEU A 184 -8.36 13.09 -7.68
CA LEU A 184 -8.91 11.84 -7.17
C LEU A 184 -9.48 11.00 -8.34
N GLU A 185 -8.95 9.79 -8.53
CA GLU A 185 -9.45 8.83 -9.53
C GLU A 185 -9.91 7.55 -8.83
N LEU A 186 -11.18 7.19 -9.04
CA LEU A 186 -11.80 6.00 -8.47
C LEU A 186 -12.01 4.94 -9.55
N ARG A 187 -12.05 3.67 -9.12
CA ARG A 187 -12.42 2.55 -9.98
C ARG A 187 -13.91 2.59 -10.31
N ASP A 188 -14.28 1.95 -11.41
CA ASP A 188 -15.66 1.91 -11.90
C ASP A 188 -16.63 1.40 -10.83
N GLY A 189 -17.72 2.15 -10.62
CA GLY A 189 -18.75 1.84 -9.64
C GLY A 189 -18.31 1.93 -8.17
N LYS A 190 -17.14 2.51 -7.87
CA LYS A 190 -16.68 2.76 -6.48
C LYS A 190 -16.91 4.21 -6.08
N THR A 191 -17.36 4.41 -4.85
CA THR A 191 -17.49 5.71 -4.20
C THR A 191 -16.72 5.73 -2.89
N LEU A 192 -16.26 6.92 -2.48
CA LEU A 192 -15.70 7.10 -1.14
C LEU A 192 -16.82 7.16 -0.10
N ASN A 193 -16.68 6.34 0.93
CA ASN A 193 -17.62 6.23 2.04
C ASN A 193 -16.85 6.43 3.35
N ASN A 194 -17.51 6.89 4.41
CA ASN A 194 -16.93 7.03 5.75
C ASN A 194 -15.70 7.94 5.83
N LEU A 195 -15.67 9.02 5.02
CA LEU A 195 -14.61 10.02 5.00
C LEU A 195 -14.43 10.72 6.36
N GLY A 196 -15.43 10.75 7.24
CA GLY A 196 -15.30 11.33 8.59
C GLY A 196 -14.57 10.48 9.64
N ARG A 197 -14.18 9.22 9.33
CA ARG A 197 -13.50 8.32 10.28
C ARG A 197 -12.15 7.83 9.75
N PHE A 198 -12.12 6.61 9.23
CA PHE A 198 -10.87 5.92 8.87
C PHE A 198 -10.46 6.17 7.42
N ASN A 199 -11.37 6.64 6.58
CA ASN A 199 -11.15 6.77 5.14
C ASN A 199 -10.68 8.17 4.72
N LEU A 200 -10.63 9.15 5.64
CA LEU A 200 -10.10 10.49 5.35
C LEU A 200 -8.62 10.43 4.97
N GLU A 201 -7.81 9.78 5.82
CA GLU A 201 -6.36 9.70 5.66
C GLU A 201 -5.96 9.10 4.31
N PRO A 202 -6.48 7.92 3.89
CA PRO A 202 -6.14 7.35 2.59
C PRO A 202 -6.68 8.17 1.41
N ALA A 203 -7.82 8.86 1.55
CA ALA A 203 -8.34 9.72 0.49
C ALA A 203 -7.47 10.97 0.28
N LEU A 204 -7.07 11.63 1.37
CA LEU A 204 -6.09 12.73 1.31
C LEU A 204 -4.75 12.23 0.79
N GLY A 205 -4.30 11.07 1.28
CA GLY A 205 -3.06 10.44 0.88
C GLY A 205 -3.00 10.13 -0.61
N TYR A 206 -4.12 9.68 -1.21
CA TYR A 206 -4.19 9.43 -2.64
C TYR A 206 -3.87 10.69 -3.46
N THR A 207 -4.43 11.84 -3.07
CA THR A 207 -4.25 13.10 -3.83
C THR A 207 -2.86 13.74 -3.71
N ARG A 208 -2.12 13.40 -2.65
CA ARG A 208 -0.88 14.10 -2.24
C ARG A 208 0.35 13.20 -2.20
N GLY A 209 0.17 11.89 -2.19
CA GLY A 209 1.25 10.91 -2.14
C GLY A 209 1.88 10.64 -3.50
N GLU A 210 2.87 9.75 -3.45
CA GLU A 210 3.64 9.28 -4.60
C GLU A 210 3.08 7.96 -5.11
N GLU A 211 3.09 7.79 -6.43
CA GLU A 211 2.68 6.54 -7.04
C GLU A 211 3.78 5.50 -6.84
N ALA A 212 3.40 4.31 -6.37
CA ALA A 212 4.33 3.20 -6.27
C ALA A 212 4.72 2.70 -7.67
N GLU A 213 5.98 2.28 -7.83
CA GLU A 213 6.52 1.74 -9.08
C GLU A 213 5.69 0.55 -9.60
N GLU A 214 5.26 -0.32 -8.69
CA GLU A 214 4.36 -1.44 -8.99
C GLU A 214 3.16 -1.48 -8.02
N PRO A 215 1.98 -1.92 -8.50
CA PRO A 215 0.83 -2.13 -7.62
C PRO A 215 1.10 -3.26 -6.62
N CYS A 216 0.63 -3.10 -5.38
CA CYS A 216 0.79 -4.15 -4.38
C CYS A 216 -0.01 -5.41 -4.76
N ALA A 217 0.39 -6.59 -4.27
CA ALA A 217 -0.24 -7.86 -4.67
C ALA A 217 -1.75 -7.92 -4.34
N GLY A 218 -2.21 -7.20 -3.32
CA GLY A 218 -3.64 -7.09 -3.00
C GLY A 218 -4.41 -6.21 -3.98
N CYS A 219 -3.77 -5.14 -4.49
CA CYS A 219 -4.38 -4.23 -5.44
C CYS A 219 -4.29 -4.71 -6.89
N ALA A 220 -3.31 -5.55 -7.22
CA ALA A 220 -3.12 -6.15 -8.55
C ALA A 220 -4.11 -7.30 -8.86
N LYS A 221 -4.92 -7.76 -7.88
CA LYS A 221 -5.89 -8.84 -8.08
C LYS A 221 -6.98 -8.45 -9.06
N ALA A 222 -7.13 -9.18 -10.16
CA ALA A 222 -8.15 -8.89 -11.17
C ALA A 222 -9.60 -8.94 -10.65
N LYS A 223 -9.95 -9.94 -9.83
CA LYS A 223 -11.35 -10.16 -9.41
C LYS A 223 -11.85 -9.22 -8.31
N ARG A 224 -10.99 -8.94 -7.33
CA ARG A 224 -11.33 -8.17 -6.12
C ARG A 224 -10.10 -7.39 -5.67
N PRO A 225 -9.77 -6.31 -6.37
CA PRO A 225 -8.66 -5.49 -5.96
C PRO A 225 -9.05 -4.63 -4.75
N ASN A 226 -8.09 -4.40 -3.84
CA ASN A 226 -8.34 -3.62 -2.62
C ASN A 226 -8.61 -2.14 -2.93
N GLY A 227 -9.45 -1.54 -2.10
CA GLY A 227 -9.71 -0.10 -2.08
C GLY A 227 -10.45 0.45 -3.32
N PRO A 228 -10.89 1.72 -3.24
CA PRO A 228 -11.66 2.36 -4.30
C PRO A 228 -10.79 3.04 -5.36
N PHE A 229 -9.50 3.24 -5.11
CA PHE A 229 -8.64 4.06 -5.97
C PHE A 229 -8.05 3.25 -7.13
N THR A 230 -7.81 3.91 -8.26
CA THR A 230 -7.23 3.30 -9.47
C THR A 230 -5.78 2.84 -9.28
N ARG A 231 -4.98 3.62 -8.55
CA ARG A 231 -3.52 3.47 -8.43
C ARG A 231 -3.09 3.15 -6.99
N CYS A 232 -1.93 2.50 -6.85
CA CYS A 232 -1.29 2.31 -5.55
C CYS A 232 -0.45 3.54 -5.18
N ILE A 233 -1.05 4.46 -4.41
CA ILE A 233 -0.36 5.64 -3.89
C ILE A 233 0.17 5.37 -2.49
N VAL A 234 1.43 5.72 -2.23
CA VAL A 234 2.09 5.65 -0.92
C VAL A 234 2.38 7.06 -0.43
N VAL A 235 2.25 7.28 0.87
CA VAL A 235 2.54 8.58 1.48
C VAL A 235 3.80 8.46 2.33
N ALA A 236 4.80 9.29 2.04
CA ALA A 236 6.07 9.29 2.76
C ALA A 236 5.85 9.58 4.26
N GLY A 237 6.48 8.78 5.13
CA GLY A 237 6.37 8.92 6.59
C GLY A 237 5.04 8.46 7.20
N GLU A 238 4.05 8.08 6.38
CA GLU A 238 2.72 7.67 6.84
C GLU A 238 2.42 6.20 6.51
N PHE A 239 1.41 5.64 7.19
CA PHE A 239 0.86 4.30 6.96
C PHE A 239 1.87 3.14 6.94
N HIS A 240 3.08 3.32 7.48
CA HIS A 240 4.18 2.35 7.35
C HIS A 240 4.43 1.93 5.89
N ARG A 241 4.31 2.89 4.96
CA ARG A 241 4.40 2.70 3.50
C ARG A 241 3.30 1.82 2.87
N ALA A 242 2.25 1.46 3.60
CA ALA A 242 1.08 0.84 2.98
C ALA A 242 0.48 1.78 1.92
N CYS A 243 0.00 1.21 0.81
CA CYS A 243 -0.70 2.02 -0.18
C CYS A 243 -2.09 2.46 0.32
N CYS A 244 -2.59 3.57 -0.21
CA CYS A 244 -3.88 4.17 0.16
C CYS A 244 -5.05 3.19 -0.02
N ASN A 245 -5.00 2.33 -1.05
CA ASN A 245 -6.01 1.29 -1.27
C ASN A 245 -6.08 0.24 -0.16
N CYS A 246 -4.93 -0.21 0.35
CA CYS A 246 -4.89 -1.15 1.48
C CYS A 246 -5.13 -0.43 2.81
N ARG A 247 -4.76 0.85 2.93
CA ARG A 247 -5.06 1.64 4.13
C ARG A 247 -6.55 1.93 4.27
N TYR A 248 -7.27 2.03 3.16
CA TYR A 248 -8.73 2.16 3.13
C TYR A 248 -9.40 1.05 3.95
N ASN A 249 -10.40 1.40 4.77
CA ASN A 249 -11.02 0.50 5.76
C ASN A 249 -10.05 -0.12 6.79
N ASN A 250 -8.88 0.49 7.02
CA ASN A 250 -7.89 0.06 8.00
C ASN A 250 -7.25 -1.33 7.74
N GLU A 251 -7.18 -1.76 6.48
CA GLU A 251 -6.62 -3.07 6.06
C GLU A 251 -5.11 -3.02 5.72
N ALA A 252 -4.37 -2.10 6.34
CA ALA A 252 -2.99 -1.78 5.94
C ALA A 252 -2.02 -2.97 6.07
N SER A 253 -2.26 -3.87 7.03
CA SER A 253 -1.39 -5.02 7.34
C SER A 253 -1.28 -6.05 6.21
N GLY A 254 -2.27 -6.11 5.32
CA GLY A 254 -2.26 -7.01 4.16
C GLY A 254 -1.54 -6.44 2.94
N CYS A 255 -1.01 -5.22 3.01
CA CYS A 255 -0.34 -4.59 1.88
C CYS A 255 1.08 -5.16 1.72
N THR A 256 1.44 -5.61 0.52
CA THR A 256 2.82 -6.08 0.25
C THR A 256 3.85 -4.94 0.23
N LEU A 257 3.39 -3.69 0.10
CA LEU A 257 4.23 -2.50 0.25
C LEU A 257 4.41 -2.07 1.71
N TYR A 258 3.66 -2.69 2.63
CA TYR A 258 3.78 -2.43 4.07
C TYR A 258 5.19 -2.81 4.52
N ARG A 259 6.02 -1.82 4.82
CA ARG A 259 7.33 -2.09 5.43
C ARG A 259 7.14 -2.32 6.91
N GLN A 260 7.46 -3.54 7.35
CA GLN A 260 7.90 -3.77 8.72
C GLN A 260 9.18 -2.95 8.90
N THR A 261 9.16 -1.99 9.81
CA THR A 261 10.30 -1.16 10.19
C THR A 261 11.54 -2.01 10.45
N ALA A 262 12.49 -1.94 9.53
CA ALA A 262 13.91 -1.93 9.86
C ALA A 262 14.57 -0.92 8.91
N ALA A 263 15.22 0.08 9.50
CA ALA A 263 16.20 0.87 8.77
C ALA A 263 17.25 -0.09 8.15
N PRO A 264 17.96 0.31 7.08
CA PRO A 264 19.00 -0.53 6.45
C PRO A 264 20.25 -0.78 7.34
N THR A 265 20.24 -0.41 8.63
CA THR A 265 21.45 -0.33 9.47
C THR A 265 21.53 -1.34 10.61
N ASP A 266 20.64 -2.34 10.72
CA ASP A 266 20.79 -3.41 11.71
C ASP A 266 20.77 -4.79 10.99
N PRO A 267 21.90 -5.53 10.93
CA PRO A 267 21.95 -6.85 10.31
C PRO A 267 21.33 -7.87 11.26
N ARG A 268 20.01 -7.82 11.48
CA ARG A 268 19.33 -8.84 12.27
C ARG A 268 18.54 -9.79 11.39
N LYS A 269 19.12 -10.97 11.30
CA LYS A 269 18.49 -12.29 11.17
C LYS A 269 17.18 -12.24 10.39
N LEU A 270 17.32 -12.45 9.08
CA LEU A 270 16.32 -13.13 8.28
C LEU A 270 15.70 -14.21 9.17
N LYS A 271 14.39 -14.09 9.42
CA LYS A 271 13.61 -15.23 9.89
C LYS A 271 13.84 -16.30 8.86
N SER A 272 14.68 -17.27 9.23
CA SER A 272 14.82 -18.53 8.54
C SER A 272 13.40 -19.09 8.43
N PHE A 273 12.78 -18.91 7.26
CA PHE A 273 11.83 -19.89 6.81
C PHE A 273 12.62 -21.18 6.84
N SER A 274 12.23 -22.07 7.74
CA SER A 274 12.74 -23.42 7.83
C SER A 274 12.46 -24.07 6.47
N ALA A 275 13.40 -23.90 5.56
CA ALA A 275 13.52 -24.68 4.36
C ALA A 275 13.79 -26.09 4.88
N LYS A 276 12.73 -26.88 4.94
CA LYS A 276 12.83 -28.31 5.11
C LYS A 276 13.57 -28.77 3.85
N GLU A 277 14.89 -28.92 3.96
CA GLU A 277 15.74 -29.46 2.90
C GLU A 277 15.08 -30.72 2.36
N VAL A 278 14.72 -30.67 1.08
CA VAL A 278 14.38 -31.87 0.32
C VAL A 278 15.73 -32.53 0.02
N PRO A 279 16.01 -33.74 0.53
CA PRO A 279 17.27 -34.42 0.26
C PRO A 279 17.38 -34.68 -1.24
N LEU A 280 18.43 -34.15 -1.87
CA LEU A 280 18.77 -34.44 -3.25
C LEU A 280 19.17 -35.92 -3.36
N PRO A 281 18.75 -36.65 -4.43
CA PRO A 281 19.15 -38.02 -4.65
C PRO A 281 20.65 -38.10 -5.02
N PRO A 282 21.38 -39.13 -4.55
CA PRO A 282 22.81 -39.29 -4.85
C PRO A 282 23.03 -39.61 -6.33
N HIS A 283 23.94 -38.85 -6.96
CA HIS A 283 24.39 -39.09 -8.33
C HIS A 283 25.31 -40.33 -8.38
N PRO A 284 25.21 -41.19 -9.42
CA PRO A 284 26.10 -42.32 -9.61
C PRO A 284 27.48 -41.86 -10.12
N ILE A 285 28.52 -42.28 -9.40
CA ILE A 285 29.93 -42.07 -9.75
C ILE A 285 30.29 -43.05 -10.87
N ASN A 286 30.46 -42.56 -12.09
CA ASN A 286 31.05 -43.32 -13.18
C ASN A 286 32.58 -43.15 -13.15
N SER A 287 33.30 -44.16 -12.65
CA SER A 287 34.75 -44.29 -12.78
C SER A 287 35.09 -44.94 -14.13
N ARG A 288 35.50 -44.10 -15.10
CA ARG A 288 36.15 -44.54 -16.33
C ARG A 288 37.67 -44.47 -16.17
N THR A 289 38.25 -45.66 -16.17
CA THR A 289 39.55 -46.09 -16.73
C THR A 289 40.31 -45.07 -17.59
N GLU A 290 41.53 -44.74 -17.18
CA GLU A 290 42.65 -44.46 -18.10
C GLU A 290 43.79 -45.42 -17.77
N SER A 291 43.97 -46.39 -18.66
CA SER A 291 45.12 -47.28 -18.77
C SER A 291 46.17 -46.60 -19.64
N ALA A 292 47.35 -46.35 -19.09
CA ALA A 292 48.53 -45.97 -19.84
C ALA A 292 49.32 -47.24 -20.20
N ASP A 293 49.57 -47.39 -21.50
CA ASP A 293 50.43 -48.40 -22.11
C ASP A 293 51.88 -48.31 -21.62
N CYS A 294 52.46 -49.48 -21.33
CA CYS A 294 53.88 -49.83 -21.45
C CYS A 294 53.96 -51.36 -21.59
#